data_AF-A0A7Y4WQX6-F1
#
_entry.id   AF-A0A7Y4WQX6-F1
#
_cell.length_a   1.000
_cell.length_b   1.000
_cell.length_c   1.000
_cell.angle_alpha   90.00
_cell.angle_beta   90.00
_cell.angle_gamma   90.00
#
_symmetry.space_group_name_H-M   'P 1'
#
loop_
_entity.id
_entity.type
_entity.pdbx_description
1 polymer ?
#
loop_
_entity_poly.entity_id
_entity_poly.type
_entity_poly.pdbx_seq_one_letter_code
_entity_poly.pdbx_strand_id
1 'polypeptide(L)'
;MRIGFVFAVLALMDCGNAIAGPAGMNGSWGGEMRQIEVSTELKYPMTLTIKGKVAEADYPTLNCRGSWTRVAEKNGYVIYAEKVTNKKGASCIDGMVMVTLDQGKVFLGWFAADAGEPIVAMAALSKAAR
;
A
#
# COMPACT_ATOMS: atom_id res chain seq x y z
N MET A 1 -25.35 -52.78 -22.76
CA MET A 1 -24.32 -51.75 -23.05
C MET A 1 -24.73 -50.46 -22.36
N ARG A 2 -24.18 -50.16 -21.17
CA ARG A 2 -24.41 -48.91 -20.44
C ARG A 2 -23.03 -48.37 -20.07
N ILE A 3 -22.60 -47.31 -20.75
CA ILE A 3 -21.33 -46.63 -20.50
C ILE A 3 -21.62 -45.58 -19.42
N GLY A 4 -21.15 -45.83 -18.20
CA GLY A 4 -21.20 -44.86 -17.11
C GLY A 4 -20.05 -43.87 -17.25
N PHE A 5 -20.36 -42.60 -17.46
CA PHE A 5 -19.40 -41.50 -17.41
C PHE A 5 -19.07 -41.19 -15.94
N VAL A 6 -17.84 -41.43 -15.53
CA VAL A 6 -17.30 -40.98 -14.24
C VAL A 6 -16.73 -39.57 -14.45
N PHE A 7 -17.41 -38.56 -13.93
CA PHE A 7 -16.86 -37.20 -13.82
C PHE A 7 -15.97 -37.15 -12.57
N ALA A 8 -14.64 -37.23 -12.77
CA ALA A 8 -13.68 -36.91 -11.74
C ALA A 8 -13.52 -35.38 -11.65
N VAL A 9 -14.12 -34.77 -10.63
CA VAL A 9 -13.89 -33.36 -10.29
C VAL A 9 -12.56 -33.27 -9.52
N LEU A 10 -11.48 -32.96 -10.22
CA LEU A 10 -10.21 -32.56 -9.62
C LEU A 10 -10.36 -31.15 -9.05
N ALA A 11 -10.58 -31.05 -7.74
CA ALA A 11 -10.50 -29.79 -7.02
C ALA A 11 -9.03 -29.34 -7.01
N LEU A 12 -8.69 -28.37 -7.85
CA LEU A 12 -7.43 -27.62 -7.75
C LEU A 12 -7.51 -26.77 -6.49
N MET A 13 -6.91 -27.30 -5.42
CA MET A 13 -6.68 -26.58 -4.18
C MET A 13 -5.58 -25.55 -4.48
N ASP A 14 -6.01 -24.35 -4.88
CA ASP A 14 -5.13 -23.23 -5.16
C ASP A 14 -4.49 -22.82 -3.83
N CYS A 15 -3.29 -23.34 -3.56
CA CYS A 15 -2.41 -22.83 -2.51
C CYS A 15 -2.02 -21.42 -2.92
N GLY A 16 -2.89 -20.44 -2.61
CA GLY A 16 -2.63 -19.04 -2.85
C GLY A 16 -1.29 -18.68 -2.24
N ASN A 17 -0.26 -18.61 -3.09
CA ASN A 17 1.09 -18.27 -2.69
C ASN A 17 1.00 -16.99 -1.87
N ALA A 18 1.43 -17.06 -0.61
CA ALA A 18 1.61 -15.87 0.19
C ALA A 18 2.71 -15.06 -0.49
N ILE A 19 2.31 -14.11 -1.32
CA ILE A 19 3.22 -13.16 -1.96
C ILE A 19 3.99 -12.48 -0.82
N ALA A 20 5.25 -12.88 -0.63
CA ALA A 20 6.16 -12.30 0.33
C ALA A 20 6.78 -11.07 -0.31
N GLY A 21 6.78 -9.93 0.39
CA GLY A 21 7.35 -8.69 -0.13
C GLY A 21 8.86 -8.76 -0.31
N PRO A 22 9.45 -7.71 -0.90
CA PRO A 22 10.90 -7.54 -0.94
C PRO A 22 11.50 -7.81 0.43
N ALA A 23 12.50 -8.68 0.47
CA ALA A 23 13.17 -9.05 1.72
C ALA A 23 13.67 -7.78 2.43
N GLY A 24 13.32 -7.64 3.71
CA GLY A 24 13.72 -6.50 4.53
C GLY A 24 12.77 -5.29 4.52
N MET A 25 11.68 -5.30 3.73
CA MET A 25 10.68 -4.22 3.73
C MET A 25 9.80 -4.21 4.99
N ASN A 26 9.58 -5.35 5.63
CA ASN A 26 8.84 -5.42 6.90
C ASN A 26 9.53 -4.58 7.99
N GLY A 27 8.74 -3.82 8.74
CA GLY A 27 9.24 -2.96 9.81
C GLY A 27 8.50 -1.63 9.87
N SER A 28 9.01 -0.73 10.71
CA SER A 28 8.52 0.63 10.85
C SER A 28 9.44 1.62 10.16
N TRP A 29 8.84 2.58 9.47
CA TRP A 29 9.47 3.57 8.62
C TRP A 29 8.88 4.94 8.92
N GLY A 30 9.68 5.98 8.74
CA GLY A 30 9.27 7.36 9.00
C GLY A 30 9.88 8.32 8.01
N GLY A 31 9.17 9.42 7.75
CA GLY A 31 9.61 10.46 6.82
C GLY A 31 8.50 11.46 6.54
N GLU A 32 8.56 12.07 5.37
CA GLU A 32 7.62 13.07 4.91
C GLU A 32 7.08 12.66 3.54
N MET A 33 5.75 12.72 3.41
CA MET A 33 5.05 12.61 2.14
C MET A 33 4.98 13.99 1.49
N ARG A 34 5.44 14.09 0.24
CA ARG A 34 5.28 15.26 -0.60
C ARG A 34 4.12 15.02 -1.56
N GLN A 35 3.01 15.74 -1.36
CA GLN A 35 1.81 15.70 -2.18
C GLN A 35 1.83 16.83 -3.20
N ILE A 36 1.51 16.52 -4.44
CA ILE A 36 1.42 17.47 -5.56
C ILE A 36 0.01 17.38 -6.11
N GLU A 37 -0.67 18.51 -6.08
CA GLU A 37 -1.96 18.77 -6.72
C GLU A 37 -1.75 19.73 -7.89
N VAL A 38 -2.81 20.00 -8.67
CA VAL A 38 -2.73 20.85 -9.87
C VAL A 38 -2.17 22.24 -9.57
N SER A 39 -2.54 22.84 -8.44
CA SER A 39 -2.16 24.21 -8.07
C SER A 39 -1.30 24.33 -6.82
N THR A 40 -0.96 23.23 -6.15
CA THR A 40 -0.36 23.30 -4.81
C THR A 40 0.53 22.09 -4.54
N GLU A 41 1.55 22.30 -3.71
CA GLU A 41 2.39 21.25 -3.16
C GLU A 41 2.33 21.31 -1.64
N LEU A 42 2.05 20.16 -1.02
CA LEU A 42 1.88 20.02 0.41
C LEU A 42 2.82 18.94 0.94
N LYS A 43 3.15 19.06 2.23
CA LYS A 43 4.08 18.15 2.90
C LYS A 43 3.46 17.66 4.20
N TYR A 44 3.51 16.36 4.42
CA TYR A 44 2.92 15.72 5.58
C TYR A 44 3.91 14.76 6.21
N PRO A 45 4.26 14.92 7.50
CA PRO A 45 4.99 13.87 8.21
C PRO A 45 4.16 12.59 8.20
N MET A 46 4.82 11.46 8.01
CA MET A 46 4.17 10.15 8.04
C MET A 46 5.01 9.10 8.74
N THR A 47 4.32 8.14 9.33
CA THR A 47 4.91 6.86 9.74
C THR A 47 4.23 5.72 8.99
N LEU A 48 4.98 4.65 8.74
CA LEU A 48 4.51 3.48 8.01
C LEU A 48 5.00 2.21 8.70
N THR A 49 4.10 1.29 9.02
CA THR A 49 4.45 -0.05 9.51
C THR A 49 4.00 -1.09 8.50
N ILE A 50 4.95 -1.86 7.96
CA ILE A 50 4.69 -2.93 6.98
C ILE A 50 4.83 -4.30 7.67
N LYS A 51 3.78 -5.13 7.55
CA LYS A 51 3.70 -6.49 8.11
C LYS A 51 3.18 -7.46 7.05
N GLY A 52 4.07 -7.95 6.19
CA GLY A 52 3.72 -8.92 5.15
C GLY A 52 2.78 -8.32 4.10
N LYS A 53 1.53 -8.79 4.05
CA LYS A 53 0.53 -8.35 3.07
C LYS A 53 -0.23 -7.09 3.48
N VAL A 54 -0.03 -6.59 4.70
CA VAL A 54 -0.69 -5.40 5.21
C VAL A 54 0.32 -4.34 5.62
N ALA A 55 -0.09 -3.08 5.53
CA ALA A 55 0.65 -1.98 6.13
C ALA A 55 -0.31 -0.95 6.75
N GLU A 56 0.20 -0.18 7.71
CA GLU A 56 -0.54 0.92 8.33
C GLU A 56 0.28 2.21 8.21
N ALA A 57 -0.34 3.26 7.70
CA ALA A 57 0.22 4.60 7.60
C ALA A 57 -0.48 5.56 8.57
N ASP A 58 0.26 6.41 9.25
CA ASP A 58 -0.29 7.45 10.14
C ASP A 58 0.19 8.83 9.67
N TYR A 59 -0.77 9.74 9.48
CA TYR A 59 -0.55 11.13 9.05
C TYR A 59 -1.06 12.05 10.15
N PRO A 60 -0.23 12.36 11.17
CA PRO A 60 -0.70 13.02 12.39
C PRO A 60 -1.23 14.43 12.13
N THR A 61 -0.62 15.19 11.23
CA THR A 61 -1.05 16.55 10.89
C THR A 61 -2.39 16.60 10.15
N LEU A 62 -2.73 15.51 9.45
CA LEU A 62 -3.99 15.36 8.73
C LEU A 62 -5.09 14.71 9.58
N ASN A 63 -4.75 14.19 10.76
CA ASN A 63 -5.63 13.37 11.58
C ASN A 63 -6.19 12.14 10.82
N CYS A 64 -5.36 11.54 9.96
CA CYS A 64 -5.71 10.40 9.11
C CYS A 64 -4.86 9.17 9.42
N ARG A 65 -5.48 8.00 9.21
CA ARG A 65 -4.78 6.70 9.22
C ARG A 65 -5.13 5.91 7.99
N GLY A 66 -4.12 5.42 7.27
CA GLY A 66 -4.27 4.53 6.12
C GLY A 66 -4.08 3.08 6.52
N SER A 67 -4.99 2.21 6.09
CA SER A 67 -4.85 0.75 6.17
C SER A 67 -4.63 0.21 4.76
N TRP A 68 -3.47 -0.41 4.53
CA TRP A 68 -3.01 -0.82 3.21
C TRP A 68 -3.10 -2.33 3.07
N THR A 69 -3.77 -2.79 2.01
CA THR A 69 -3.85 -4.21 1.65
C THR A 69 -3.10 -4.44 0.35
N ARG A 70 -2.14 -5.36 0.36
CA ARG A 70 -1.38 -5.72 -0.84
C ARG A 70 -2.30 -6.31 -1.90
N VAL A 71 -2.24 -5.77 -3.11
CA VAL A 71 -3.01 -6.27 -4.27
C VAL A 71 -2.14 -6.85 -5.37
N ALA A 72 -0.87 -6.44 -5.48
CA ALA A 72 0.05 -6.98 -6.48
C ALA A 72 1.52 -6.86 -6.05
N GLU A 73 2.38 -7.63 -6.70
CA GLU A 73 3.83 -7.51 -6.61
C GLU A 73 4.47 -7.84 -7.96
N LYS A 74 5.47 -7.06 -8.38
CA LYS A 74 6.25 -7.31 -9.59
C LYS A 74 7.63 -6.66 -9.49
N ASN A 75 8.69 -7.41 -9.81
CA ASN A 75 10.06 -6.89 -9.90
C ASN A 75 10.53 -6.10 -8.65
N GLY A 76 10.16 -6.53 -7.45
CA GLY A 76 10.52 -5.84 -6.20
C GLY A 76 9.63 -4.64 -5.85
N TYR A 77 8.64 -4.31 -6.69
CA TYR A 77 7.60 -3.32 -6.39
C TYR A 77 6.35 -4.01 -5.85
N VAL A 78 5.83 -3.50 -4.75
CA VAL A 78 4.58 -3.96 -4.14
C VAL A 78 3.52 -2.89 -4.32
N ILE A 79 2.32 -3.28 -4.75
CA ILE A 79 1.18 -2.38 -4.88
C ILE A 79 0.18 -2.69 -3.77
N TYR A 80 -0.24 -1.67 -3.05
CA TYR A 80 -1.27 -1.71 -2.02
C TYR A 80 -2.47 -0.87 -2.45
N ALA A 81 -3.67 -1.32 -2.09
CA ALA A 81 -4.85 -0.47 -2.01
C ALA A 81 -4.92 0.10 -0.60
N GLU A 82 -5.05 1.41 -0.47
CA GLU A 82 -5.26 2.11 0.80
C GLU A 82 -6.74 2.29 1.07
N LYS A 83 -7.13 2.06 2.32
CA LYS A 83 -8.38 2.53 2.89
C LYS A 83 -8.10 3.46 4.05
N VAL A 84 -8.61 4.68 3.99
CA VAL A 84 -8.38 5.72 4.99
C VAL A 84 -9.47 5.72 6.04
N THR A 85 -9.06 5.92 7.29
CA THR A 85 -9.93 6.26 8.41
C THR A 85 -9.69 7.72 8.81
N ASN A 86 -10.71 8.54 8.62
CA ASN A 86 -10.70 9.96 9.00
C ASN A 86 -11.11 10.13 10.47
N LYS A 87 -10.35 10.93 11.23
CA LYS A 87 -10.80 11.44 12.53
C LYS A 87 -11.51 12.79 12.35
N LYS A 88 -12.01 13.36 13.45
CA LYS A 88 -12.81 14.61 13.41
C LYS A 88 -12.08 15.73 12.66
N GLY A 89 -12.71 16.25 11.60
CA GLY A 89 -12.19 17.35 10.78
C GLY A 89 -11.21 16.95 9.69
N ALA A 90 -10.94 15.66 9.50
CA ALA A 90 -10.09 15.15 8.43
C ALA A 90 -10.89 14.87 7.15
N SER A 91 -10.25 15.04 6.00
CA SER A 91 -10.84 14.83 4.66
C SER A 91 -9.89 14.07 3.74
N CYS A 92 -9.16 13.10 4.28
CA CYS A 92 -8.28 12.26 3.48
C CYS A 92 -9.09 11.25 2.65
N ILE A 93 -8.53 10.86 1.52
CA ILE A 93 -9.16 10.01 0.51
C ILE A 93 -8.39 8.70 0.34
N ASP A 94 -9.09 7.66 -0.12
CA ASP A 94 -8.50 6.38 -0.48
C ASP A 94 -7.62 6.52 -1.74
N GLY A 95 -6.66 5.60 -1.91
CA GLY A 95 -5.77 5.62 -3.07
C GLY A 95 -5.00 4.33 -3.28
N MET A 96 -4.13 4.36 -4.29
CA MET A 96 -3.24 3.25 -4.64
C MET A 96 -1.80 3.61 -4.29
N VAL A 97 -1.08 2.68 -3.68
CA VAL A 97 0.31 2.91 -3.23
C VAL A 97 1.24 1.91 -3.87
N MET A 98 2.28 2.38 -4.54
CA MET A 98 3.39 1.56 -5.01
C MET A 98 4.57 1.75 -4.07
N VAL A 99 5.19 0.66 -3.64
CA VAL A 99 6.25 0.65 -2.64
C VAL A 99 7.41 -0.21 -3.12
N THR A 100 8.65 0.24 -2.92
CA THR A 100 9.86 -0.55 -3.14
C THR A 100 10.89 -0.26 -2.04
N LEU A 101 11.82 -1.19 -1.83
CA LEU A 101 12.97 -1.01 -0.96
C LEU A 101 14.21 -0.77 -1.83
N ASP A 102 14.88 0.35 -1.62
CA ASP A 102 16.13 0.66 -2.32
C ASP A 102 17.10 1.38 -1.39
N GLN A 103 18.37 0.99 -1.45
CA GLN A 103 19.46 1.53 -0.62
C GLN A 103 19.10 1.69 0.88
N GLY A 104 18.35 0.74 1.44
CA GLY A 104 17.95 0.75 2.86
C GLY A 104 16.82 1.72 3.22
N LYS A 105 16.15 2.32 2.23
CA LYS A 105 14.98 3.19 2.38
C LYS A 105 13.76 2.57 1.72
N VAL A 106 12.59 2.87 2.26
CA VAL A 106 11.32 2.58 1.57
C VAL A 106 10.96 3.77 0.70
N PHE A 107 10.90 3.54 -0.60
CA PHE A 107 10.35 4.50 -1.55
C PHE A 107 8.91 4.15 -1.82
N LEU A 108 8.06 5.16 -1.85
CA LEU A 108 6.66 4.97 -2.20
C LEU A 108 6.13 6.12 -3.05
N GLY A 109 5.20 5.77 -3.93
CA GLY A 109 4.35 6.68 -4.66
C GLY A 109 2.89 6.33 -4.39
N TRP A 110 2.07 7.35 -4.20
CA TRP A 110 0.64 7.26 -3.97
C TRP A 110 -0.09 8.01 -5.07
N PHE A 111 -1.22 7.48 -5.51
CA PHE A 111 -2.08 8.11 -6.51
C PHE A 111 -3.55 7.93 -6.18
N ALA A 112 -4.34 8.98 -6.36
CA ALA A 112 -5.78 8.93 -6.46
C ALA A 112 -6.30 9.95 -7.47
N ALA A 113 -7.57 9.81 -7.83
CA ALA A 113 -8.34 10.85 -8.49
C ALA A 113 -9.44 11.31 -7.55
N ASP A 114 -9.55 12.62 -7.35
CA ASP A 114 -10.60 13.24 -6.54
C ASP A 114 -11.11 14.49 -7.24
N ALA A 115 -12.43 14.71 -7.21
CA ALA A 115 -13.10 15.81 -7.91
C ALA A 115 -12.71 16.00 -9.40
N GLY A 116 -12.24 14.94 -10.07
CA GLY A 116 -11.81 14.98 -11.47
C GLY A 116 -10.35 15.39 -11.70
N GLU A 117 -9.58 15.59 -10.63
CA GLU A 117 -8.16 15.94 -10.68
C GLU A 117 -7.28 14.80 -10.15
N PRO A 118 -6.07 14.61 -10.71
CA PRO A 118 -5.10 13.67 -10.18
C PRO A 118 -4.41 14.26 -8.95
N ILE A 119 -4.27 13.44 -7.91
CA ILE A 119 -3.45 13.77 -6.74
C ILE A 119 -2.35 12.71 -6.67
N VAL A 120 -1.10 13.17 -6.65
CA VAL A 120 0.07 12.31 -6.48
C VAL A 120 0.79 12.65 -5.20
N ALA A 121 1.31 11.64 -4.52
CA ALA A 121 2.20 11.86 -3.39
C ALA A 121 3.38 10.90 -3.42
N MET A 122 4.52 11.31 -2.89
CA MET A 122 5.73 10.48 -2.87
C MET A 122 6.52 10.66 -1.58
N ALA A 123 7.20 9.61 -1.14
CA ALA A 123 8.06 9.66 0.02
C ALA A 123 9.28 8.75 -0.12
N ALA A 124 10.36 9.16 0.55
CA ALA A 124 11.51 8.32 0.85
C ALA A 124 11.62 8.18 2.37
N LEU A 125 11.23 7.01 2.87
CA LEU A 125 11.15 6.74 4.30
C LEU A 125 12.42 6.05 4.79
N SER A 126 12.91 6.51 5.93
CA SER A 126 14.01 5.85 6.64
C SER A 126 13.44 4.90 7.67
N LYS A 127 14.22 3.91 8.07
CA LYS A 127 13.82 3.00 9.15
C LYS A 127 13.60 3.83 10.42
N ALA A 128 12.46 3.63 11.08
CA ALA A 128 12.18 4.32 12.33
C ALA A 128 13.26 3.96 13.36
N ALA A 129 13.74 4.96 14.12
CA ALA A 129 14.57 4.69 15.28
C ALA A 129 13.80 3.80 16.26
N ARG A 130 14.49 2.81 16.83
CA ARG A 130 13.92 1.94 17.87
C ARG A 130 13.68 2.70 19.15
#